data_AF-E2B7M8-F1
#
_entry.id   AF-E2B7M8-F1
#
_cell.length_a   1.000
_cell.length_b   1.000
_cell.length_c   1.000
_cell.angle_alpha   90.00
_cell.angle_beta   90.00
_cell.angle_gamma   90.00
#
_symmetry.space_group_name_H-M   'P 1'
#
loop_
_entity.id
_entity.type
_entity.pdbx_description
1 polymer ?
#
loop_
_entity_poly.entity_id
_entity_poly.type
_entity_poly.pdbx_seq_one_letter_code
_entity_poly.pdbx_strand_id
1 'polypeptide(L)'
;GESAPSFTTVKYWVAEFKRGRMSCQDEHRSGQPKEVTTPEMVKKIHKVVLDDRRLKVRELADMIGCAKSAVHRILTENLDMRKLCAR
;
A
#
# COMPACT_ATOMS: atom_id res chain seq x y z
N GLY A 1 -13.44 -27.77 14.16
CA GLY A 1 -13.22 -27.99 12.73
C GLY A 1 -13.48 -26.72 11.94
N GLU A 2 -12.84 -25.60 12.31
CA GLU A 2 -13.03 -24.27 11.70
C GLU A 2 -11.87 -23.89 10.76
N SER A 3 -10.85 -24.75 10.64
CA SER A 3 -9.61 -24.45 9.89
C SER A 3 -9.60 -25.01 8.46
N ALA A 4 -10.70 -25.60 7.99
CA ALA A 4 -10.79 -26.18 6.66
C ALA A 4 -11.27 -25.14 5.64
N PRO A 5 -10.65 -25.03 4.45
CA PRO A 5 -11.12 -24.14 3.39
C PRO A 5 -12.48 -24.62 2.87
N SER A 6 -13.29 -23.66 2.39
CA SER A 6 -14.59 -23.98 1.80
C SER A 6 -14.45 -24.93 0.59
N PHE A 7 -15.48 -25.72 0.30
CA PHE A 7 -15.51 -26.59 -0.87
C PHE A 7 -15.24 -25.83 -2.18
N THR A 8 -15.75 -24.59 -2.28
CA THR A 8 -15.52 -23.70 -3.43
C THR A 8 -14.04 -23.35 -3.59
N THR A 9 -13.36 -23.04 -2.49
CA THR A 9 -11.91 -22.75 -2.47
C THR A 9 -11.11 -23.97 -2.94
N VAL A 10 -11.46 -25.17 -2.46
CA VAL A 10 -10.80 -26.42 -2.89
C VAL A 10 -11.01 -26.66 -4.39
N LYS A 11 -12.24 -26.50 -4.89
CA LYS A 11 -12.56 -26.68 -6.32
C LYS A 11 -11.78 -25.71 -7.21
N TYR A 12 -11.63 -24.45 -6.78
CA TYR A 12 -10.84 -23.45 -7.49
C TYR A 12 -9.37 -23.86 -7.61
N TRP A 13 -8.71 -24.22 -6.50
CA TRP A 13 -7.30 -24.61 -6.51
C TRP A 13 -7.03 -25.89 -7.32
N VAL A 14 -7.95 -26.85 -7.30
CA VAL A 14 -7.86 -28.06 -8.15
C VAL A 14 -7.90 -27.68 -9.65
N ALA A 15 -8.73 -26.71 -10.04
CA ALA A 15 -8.80 -26.24 -11.43
C ALA A 15 -7.54 -25.48 -11.84
N GLU A 16 -7.02 -24.60 -10.99
CA GLU A 16 -5.79 -23.84 -11.26
C GLU A 16 -4.56 -24.75 -11.35
N PHE A 17 -4.47 -25.78 -10.50
CA PHE A 17 -3.41 -26.77 -10.59
C PHE A 17 -3.47 -27.54 -11.92
N LYS A 18 -4.67 -27.94 -12.36
CA LYS A 18 -4.86 -28.56 -13.69
C LYS A 18 -4.52 -27.64 -14.86
N ARG A 19 -4.59 -26.32 -14.66
CA ARG A 19 -4.18 -25.29 -15.63
C ARG A 19 -2.67 -25.02 -15.63
N GLY A 20 -1.92 -25.71 -14.78
CA GLY A 20 -0.46 -25.59 -14.71
C GLY A 20 0.04 -24.53 -13.73
N ARG A 21 -0.82 -23.94 -12.90
CA ARG A 21 -0.36 -23.08 -11.80
C ARG A 21 0.31 -23.94 -10.74
N MET A 22 1.62 -23.74 -10.53
CA MET A 22 2.41 -24.43 -9.51
C MET A 22 2.66 -23.58 -8.26
N SER A 23 2.45 -22.27 -8.32
CA SER A 23 2.61 -21.37 -7.17
C SER A 23 1.36 -21.37 -6.30
N CYS A 24 1.56 -21.50 -4.99
CA CYS A 24 0.52 -21.30 -3.97
C CYS A 24 0.43 -19.85 -3.47
N GLN A 25 1.32 -18.97 -3.95
CA GLN A 25 1.32 -17.56 -3.56
C GLN A 25 0.15 -16.82 -4.21
N ASP A 26 -0.39 -15.84 -3.49
CA ASP A 26 -1.36 -14.90 -4.04
C ASP A 26 -0.74 -14.15 -5.24
N GLU A 27 -1.46 -14.13 -6.37
CA GLU A 27 -1.11 -13.25 -7.47
C GLU A 27 -1.27 -11.78 -7.08
N HIS A 28 -0.64 -10.89 -7.86
CA HIS A 28 -0.78 -9.46 -7.65
C HIS A 28 -2.25 -9.07 -7.71
N ARG A 29 -2.84 -8.75 -6.56
CA ARG A 29 -4.22 -8.31 -6.46
C ARG A 29 -4.29 -6.86 -6.96
N SER A 30 -5.16 -6.60 -7.92
CA SER A 30 -5.49 -5.24 -8.32
C SER A 30 -6.23 -4.54 -7.17
N GLY A 31 -5.48 -3.75 -6.40
CA GLY A 31 -6.02 -2.75 -5.47
C GLY A 31 -6.11 -1.37 -6.13
N GLN A 32 -6.77 -0.42 -5.44
CA GLN A 32 -7.03 0.97 -5.87
C GLN A 32 -5.91 1.57 -6.74
N PRO A 33 -6.24 2.25 -7.86
CA PRO A 33 -5.26 2.71 -8.83
C PRO A 33 -4.12 3.50 -8.17
N LYS A 34 -2.88 3.15 -8.54
CA LYS A 34 -1.67 3.86 -8.13
C LYS A 34 -1.55 5.27 -8.74
N GLU A 35 -2.50 5.67 -9.60
CA GLU A 35 -2.46 6.87 -10.43
C GLU A 35 -2.59 8.20 -9.69
N VAL A 36 -3.04 8.22 -8.42
CA VAL A 36 -3.20 9.48 -7.67
C VAL A 36 -1.87 10.04 -7.16
N THR A 37 -0.75 9.34 -7.31
CA THR A 37 0.56 9.83 -6.88
C THR A 37 1.31 10.42 -8.08
N THR A 38 1.09 11.70 -8.40
CA THR A 38 1.88 12.38 -9.42
C THR A 38 3.29 12.69 -8.89
N PRO A 39 4.32 12.72 -9.75
CA PRO A 39 5.69 13.06 -9.34
C PRO A 39 5.79 14.46 -8.71
N GLU A 40 4.94 15.40 -9.12
CA GLU A 40 4.84 16.74 -8.52
C GLU A 40 4.39 16.65 -7.05
N MET A 41 3.42 15.80 -6.74
CA MET A 41 2.95 15.58 -5.37
C MET A 41 4.03 14.93 -4.50
N VAL A 42 4.78 13.97 -5.03
CA VAL A 42 5.93 13.37 -4.31
C VAL A 42 6.97 14.44 -3.98
N LYS A 43 7.33 15.29 -4.95
CA LYS A 43 8.30 16.37 -4.76
C LYS A 43 7.82 17.41 -3.74
N LYS A 44 6.53 17.76 -3.77
CA LYS A 44 5.92 18.70 -2.81
C LYS A 44 5.94 18.13 -1.39
N ILE A 45 5.52 16.88 -1.21
CA ILE A 45 5.56 16.17 0.09
C ILE A 45 6.99 16.10 0.62
N HIS A 46 7.93 15.70 -0.23
CA HIS A 46 9.34 15.58 0.14
C HIS A 46 9.91 16.90 0.64
N LYS A 47 9.60 18.02 -0.03
CA LYS A 47 10.03 19.36 0.40
C LYS A 47 9.46 19.74 1.77
N VAL A 48 8.15 19.58 1.96
CA VAL A 48 7.49 19.96 3.23
C VAL A 48 8.00 19.14 4.41
N VAL A 49 8.26 17.84 4.20
CA VAL A 49 8.77 16.96 5.26
C VAL A 49 10.24 17.24 5.60
N LEU A 50 11.04 17.69 4.63
CA LEU A 50 12.41 18.16 4.88
C LEU A 50 12.42 19.47 5.66
N ASP A 51 11.47 20.37 5.39
CA ASP A 51 11.33 21.64 6.09
C ASP A 51 10.85 21.43 7.54
N ASP A 52 9.86 20.56 7.77
CA ASP A 52 9.40 20.19 9.12
C ASP A 52 9.04 18.69 9.23
N ARG A 53 9.94 17.94 9.86
CA ARG A 53 9.78 16.49 10.08
C ARG A 53 8.77 16.15 11.18
N ARG A 54 8.28 17.12 11.97
CA ARG A 54 7.33 16.89 13.06
C ARG A 54 5.87 16.91 12.60
N LEU A 55 5.61 17.31 11.35
CA LEU A 55 4.26 17.36 10.78
C LEU A 55 3.58 15.98 10.79
N LYS A 56 2.32 15.96 11.21
CA LYS A 56 1.48 14.77 11.15
C LYS A 56 1.00 14.55 9.73
N VAL A 57 0.78 13.29 9.37
CA VAL A 57 0.22 12.88 8.06
C VAL A 57 -1.08 13.63 7.71
N ARG A 58 -1.91 13.94 8.72
CA ARG A 58 -3.16 14.71 8.52
C ARG A 58 -2.88 16.15 8.12
N GLU A 59 -1.99 16.84 8.83
CA GLU A 59 -1.63 18.24 8.55
C GLU A 59 -1.01 18.37 7.15
N LEU A 60 -0.19 17.38 6.77
CA LEU A 60 0.40 17.32 5.44
C LEU A 60 -0.64 17.10 4.33
N ALA A 61 -1.63 16.24 4.58
CA ALA A 61 -2.74 16.00 3.68
C ALA A 61 -3.59 17.27 3.48
N ASP A 62 -3.88 17.98 4.57
CA ASP A 62 -4.65 19.22 4.55
C ASP A 62 -3.89 20.34 3.79
N MET A 63 -2.57 20.46 4.00
CA MET A 63 -1.71 21.46 3.32
C MET A 63 -1.59 21.21 1.81
N ILE A 64 -1.59 19.94 1.40
CA ILE A 64 -1.37 19.55 0.00
C ILE A 64 -2.69 19.38 -0.74
N GLY A 65 -3.80 19.21 -0.02
CA GLY A 65 -5.13 18.98 -0.57
C GLY A 65 -5.29 17.57 -1.12
N CYS A 66 -4.69 16.57 -0.47
CA CYS A 66 -4.72 15.18 -0.93
C CYS A 66 -5.21 14.22 0.15
N ALA A 67 -5.57 13.00 -0.25
CA ALA A 67 -6.03 11.99 0.70
C ALA A 67 -4.90 11.60 1.67
N LYS A 68 -5.24 11.44 2.96
CA LYS A 68 -4.31 10.96 3.99
C LYS A 68 -3.63 9.63 3.60
N SER A 69 -4.37 8.74 2.92
CA SER A 69 -3.84 7.47 2.41
C SER A 69 -2.76 7.67 1.36
N ALA A 70 -2.92 8.64 0.45
CA ALA A 70 -1.94 8.98 -0.57
C ALA A 70 -0.66 9.54 0.06
N VAL A 71 -0.78 10.44 1.05
CA VAL A 71 0.37 10.94 1.81
C VAL A 71 1.11 9.81 2.51
N HIS A 72 0.38 8.95 3.22
CA HIS A 72 0.99 7.83 3.94
C HIS A 72 1.78 6.94 2.99
N ARG A 73 1.19 6.61 1.84
CA ARG A 73 1.84 5.80 0.80
C ARG A 73 3.10 6.46 0.27
N ILE A 74 3.06 7.77 0.01
CA ILE A 74 4.25 8.50 -0.49
C ILE A 74 5.37 8.49 0.54
N LEU A 75 5.05 8.71 1.82
CA LEU A 75 6.05 8.66 2.89
C LEU A 75 6.70 7.28 3.00
N THR A 76 5.92 6.19 2.94
CA THR A 76 6.44 4.83 3.16
C THR A 76 7.00 4.17 1.91
N GLU A 77 6.34 4.28 0.76
CA GLU A 77 6.70 3.56 -0.47
C GLU A 77 7.62 4.38 -1.39
N ASN A 78 7.44 5.70 -1.47
CA ASN A 78 8.25 6.55 -2.36
C ASN A 78 9.46 7.16 -1.67
N LEU A 79 9.34 7.52 -0.38
CA LEU A 79 10.39 8.20 0.40
C LEU A 79 11.10 7.28 1.42
N ASP A 80 10.70 6.01 1.52
CA ASP A 80 11.19 5.02 2.51
C ASP A 80 11.26 5.54 3.96
N MET A 81 10.35 6.45 4.33
CA MET A 81 10.32 7.03 5.65
C MET A 81 9.59 6.09 6.62
N ARG A 82 10.31 5.66 7.65
CA ARG A 82 9.78 4.83 8.72
C ARG A 82 9.69 5.60 10.03
N LYS A 83 8.63 5.35 10.78
CA LYS A 83 8.48 5.87 12.14
C LYS A 83 9.49 5.15 13.03
N LEU A 84 10.47 5.88 13.54
CA LEU A 84 11.38 5.37 14.56
C LEU A 84 10.71 5.59 15.92
N CYS A 85 10.47 4.50 16.67
CA CYS A 85 10.10 4.58 18.08
C CYS A 85 11.38 4.42 18.91
N ALA A 86 11.62 5.34 19.85
CA ALA A 86 12.58 5.10 20.92
C ALA A 86 12.00 4.03 21.87
N ARG A 87 12.86 3.12 22.34
CA ARG A 87 12.50 2.13 23.38
C ARG A 87 12.28 2.80 24.72
#